data_AF-A0A1F9XDI6-F1
#
_entry.id   AF-A0A1F9XDI6-F1
#
_cell.length_a   1.000
_cell.length_b   1.000
_cell.length_c   1.000
_cell.angle_alpha   90.00
_cell.angle_beta   90.00
_cell.angle_gamma   90.00
#
_symmetry.space_group_name_H-M   'P 1'
#
loop_
_entity.id
_entity.type
_entity.pdbx_description
1 polymer ?
#
loop_
_entity_poly.entity_id
_entity_poly.type
_entity_poly.pdbx_seq_one_letter_code
_entity_poly.pdbx_strand_id
1 'polypeptide(L)'
;MKIIHGIFVLLITVILATASLVQAQNYRINMKTPAVQLYESMLLFAEMRKYVQIEKSLPYLKEVFNSEKENFKVDLQKDIEEAIKSGDQAIVVSSIRKAIFYDIKDIFHAVNNQFDNEPRNTVTSWLKMANLDYKILSPYIKRNSLDGSKRIDANFTRLLGSMSNEKSNLQEINKIMNDIIDELASAGKF
;
A
#
# COMPACT_ATOMS: atom_id res chain seq x y z
N MET A 1 -49.30 -0.11 9.04
CA MET A 1 -48.40 0.66 8.13
C MET A 1 -46.97 0.92 8.65
N LYS A 2 -46.46 0.21 9.69
CA LYS A 2 -45.10 0.43 10.23
C LYS A 2 -44.04 -0.58 9.73
N ILE A 3 -44.45 -1.72 9.19
CA ILE A 3 -43.54 -2.82 8.79
C ILE A 3 -42.81 -2.50 7.47
N ILE A 4 -43.47 -1.78 6.56
CA ILE A 4 -42.93 -1.45 5.22
C ILE A 4 -41.74 -0.46 5.32
N HIS A 5 -41.76 0.45 6.31
CA HIS A 5 -40.66 1.41 6.53
C HIS A 5 -39.39 0.73 7.06
N GLY A 6 -39.52 -0.31 7.91
CA GLY A 6 -38.37 -1.03 8.46
C GLY A 6 -37.59 -1.82 7.40
N ILE A 7 -38.30 -2.43 6.45
CA ILE A 7 -37.69 -3.19 5.35
C ILE A 7 -36.96 -2.25 4.37
N PHE A 8 -37.52 -1.07 4.10
CA PHE A 8 -36.92 -0.10 3.18
C PHE A 8 -35.62 0.51 3.72
N VAL A 9 -35.57 0.81 5.03
CA VAL A 9 -34.35 1.33 5.68
C VAL A 9 -33.24 0.28 5.72
N LEU A 10 -33.59 -0.99 5.97
CA LEU A 10 -32.62 -2.10 5.97
C LEU A 10 -32.02 -2.34 4.58
N LEU A 11 -32.85 -2.25 3.52
CA LEU A 11 -32.38 -2.41 2.14
C LEU A 11 -31.42 -1.28 1.72
N ILE A 12 -31.72 -0.04 2.11
CA ILE A 12 -30.86 1.12 1.82
C ILE A 12 -29.52 1.04 2.55
N THR A 13 -29.50 0.54 3.80
CA THR A 13 -28.23 0.37 4.55
C THR A 13 -27.36 -0.74 3.97
N VAL A 14 -27.95 -1.84 3.51
CA VAL A 14 -27.20 -2.90 2.81
C VAL A 14 -26.64 -2.39 1.48
N ILE A 15 -27.42 -1.64 0.70
CA ILE A 15 -26.95 -1.07 -0.57
C ILE A 15 -25.82 -0.06 -0.37
N LEU A 16 -25.93 0.84 0.63
CA LEU A 16 -24.88 1.80 0.97
C LEU A 16 -23.60 1.12 1.48
N ALA A 17 -23.73 0.06 2.28
CA ALA A 17 -22.58 -0.72 2.76
C ALA A 17 -21.90 -1.53 1.63
N THR A 18 -22.65 -1.99 0.63
CA THR A 18 -22.05 -2.65 -0.55
C THR A 18 -21.39 -1.66 -1.52
N ALA A 19 -21.94 -0.45 -1.66
CA ALA A 19 -21.35 0.57 -2.52
C ALA A 19 -20.01 1.08 -1.98
N SER A 20 -19.86 1.21 -0.66
CA SER A 20 -18.58 1.61 -0.04
C SER A 20 -17.48 0.55 -0.23
N LEU A 21 -17.85 -0.74 -0.27
CA LEU A 21 -16.89 -1.84 -0.50
C LEU A 21 -16.33 -1.86 -1.93
N VAL A 22 -17.13 -1.47 -2.94
CA VAL A 22 -16.67 -1.43 -4.35
C VAL A 22 -15.84 -0.17 -4.66
N GLN A 23 -15.98 0.88 -3.85
CA GLN A 23 -15.30 2.16 -4.10
C GLN A 23 -13.90 2.25 -3.48
N ALA A 24 -13.51 1.26 -2.67
CA ALA A 24 -12.32 1.29 -1.83
C ALA A 24 -10.98 1.05 -2.55
N GLN A 25 -10.91 0.92 -3.89
CA GLN A 25 -9.63 0.56 -4.55
C GLN A 25 -9.30 1.36 -5.82
N ASN A 26 -10.29 2.00 -6.43
CA ASN A 26 -10.06 2.95 -7.51
C ASN A 26 -9.33 4.22 -7.04
N TYR A 27 -9.25 4.46 -5.73
CA TYR A 27 -8.65 5.68 -5.20
C TYR A 27 -7.17 5.83 -5.63
N ARG A 28 -6.37 4.75 -5.61
CA ARG A 28 -4.95 4.78 -6.02
C ARG A 28 -4.77 5.15 -7.48
N ILE A 29 -5.63 4.61 -8.35
CA ILE A 29 -5.61 4.86 -9.80
C ILE A 29 -6.10 6.28 -10.10
N ASN A 30 -7.04 6.79 -9.31
CA ASN A 30 -7.65 8.11 -9.50
C ASN A 30 -6.90 9.25 -8.79
N MET A 31 -5.79 8.97 -8.10
CA MET A 31 -4.97 10.02 -7.48
C MET A 31 -4.42 10.95 -8.57
N LYS A 32 -4.57 12.26 -8.36
CA LYS A 32 -3.97 13.26 -9.24
C LYS A 32 -2.45 13.11 -9.34
N THR A 33 -1.82 12.75 -8.21
CA THR A 33 -0.39 12.44 -8.12
C THR A 33 -0.25 11.02 -7.59
N PRO A 34 0.40 10.09 -8.30
CA PRO A 34 0.64 8.73 -7.84
C PRO A 34 1.36 8.71 -6.48
N ALA A 35 0.95 7.79 -5.58
CA ALA A 35 1.51 7.64 -4.24
C ALA A 35 3.05 7.49 -4.26
N VAL A 36 3.58 6.67 -5.18
CA VAL A 36 5.02 6.49 -5.42
C VAL A 36 5.78 7.83 -5.55
N GLN A 37 5.24 8.80 -6.28
CA GLN A 37 5.89 10.11 -6.48
C GLN A 37 5.82 10.98 -5.22
N LEU A 38 4.74 10.87 -4.45
CA LEU A 38 4.59 11.55 -3.17
C LEU A 38 5.61 10.99 -2.17
N TYR A 39 5.77 9.67 -2.10
CA TYR A 39 6.75 9.03 -1.23
C TYR A 39 8.20 9.38 -1.58
N GLU A 40 8.57 9.34 -2.86
CA GLU A 40 9.89 9.78 -3.32
C GLU A 40 10.18 11.23 -2.90
N SER A 41 9.20 12.13 -3.10
CA SER A 41 9.31 13.53 -2.71
C SER A 41 9.46 13.68 -1.20
N MET A 42 8.65 12.95 -0.42
CA MET A 42 8.70 12.99 1.06
C MET A 42 10.05 12.49 1.59
N LEU A 43 10.60 11.41 1.03
CA LEU A 43 11.94 10.92 1.39
C LEU A 43 13.02 11.94 1.07
N LEU A 44 12.99 12.54 -0.12
CA LEU A 44 13.93 13.61 -0.49
C LEU A 44 13.81 14.81 0.46
N PHE A 45 12.58 15.23 0.79
CA PHE A 45 12.36 16.32 1.74
C PHE A 45 12.83 15.96 3.15
N ALA A 46 12.67 14.72 3.60
CA ALA A 46 13.19 14.26 4.88
C ALA A 46 14.72 14.33 4.91
N GLU A 47 15.40 13.89 3.83
CA GLU A 47 16.85 14.00 3.69
C GLU A 47 17.35 15.44 3.71
N MET A 48 16.59 16.36 3.10
CA MET A 48 16.87 17.79 3.10
C MET A 48 16.37 18.54 4.36
N ARG A 49 15.77 17.84 5.32
CA ARG A 49 15.12 18.42 6.53
C ARG A 49 14.04 19.46 6.23
N LYS A 50 13.36 19.30 5.09
CA LYS A 50 12.26 20.13 4.59
C LYS A 50 10.91 19.59 5.07
N TYR A 51 10.70 19.56 6.39
CA TYR A 51 9.55 18.86 6.96
C TYR A 51 8.19 19.50 6.66
N VAL A 52 8.14 20.84 6.50
CA VAL A 52 6.92 21.55 6.08
C VAL A 52 6.42 21.05 4.72
N GLN A 53 7.32 20.65 3.83
CA GLN A 53 6.95 20.09 2.53
C GLN A 53 6.38 18.68 2.66
N ILE A 54 6.87 17.89 3.63
CA ILE A 54 6.31 16.56 3.96
C ILE A 54 4.88 16.73 4.51
N GLU A 55 4.66 17.66 5.44
CA GLU A 55 3.32 17.94 5.98
C GLU A 55 2.32 18.32 4.88
N LYS A 56 2.76 19.11 3.89
CA LYS A 56 1.93 19.48 2.73
C LYS A 56 1.62 18.30 1.80
N SER A 57 2.44 17.25 1.82
CA SER A 57 2.21 16.04 1.02
C SER A 57 1.18 15.10 1.66
N LEU A 58 1.05 15.08 2.99
CA LEU A 58 0.19 14.13 3.72
C LEU A 58 -1.28 14.13 3.28
N PRO A 59 -1.95 15.29 3.04
CA PRO A 59 -3.35 15.29 2.62
C PRO A 59 -3.61 14.58 1.29
N TYR A 60 -2.61 14.49 0.42
CA TYR A 60 -2.73 13.79 -0.86
C TYR A 60 -2.72 12.26 -0.70
N LEU A 61 -2.22 11.75 0.43
CA LEU A 61 -2.19 10.32 0.76
C LEU A 61 -3.34 9.89 1.69
N LYS A 62 -4.29 10.79 2.00
CA LYS A 62 -5.35 10.54 2.99
C LYS A 62 -6.12 9.22 2.74
N GLU A 63 -6.51 8.95 1.51
CA GLU A 63 -7.23 7.72 1.18
C GLU A 63 -6.36 6.46 1.36
N VAL A 64 -5.05 6.55 1.07
CA VAL A 64 -4.09 5.47 1.34
C VAL A 64 -4.01 5.21 2.83
N PHE A 65 -3.77 6.26 3.64
CA PHE A 65 -3.66 6.13 5.09
C PHE A 65 -4.95 5.64 5.75
N ASN A 66 -6.11 6.04 5.25
CA ASN A 66 -7.39 5.53 5.73
C ASN A 66 -7.52 4.03 5.49
N SER A 67 -7.22 3.56 4.27
CA SER A 67 -7.25 2.13 3.93
C SER A 67 -6.32 1.31 4.84
N GLU A 68 -5.08 1.77 5.03
CA GLU A 68 -4.10 1.10 5.88
C GLU A 68 -4.52 1.07 7.36
N LYS A 69 -5.15 2.15 7.84
CA LYS A 69 -5.70 2.22 9.19
C LYS A 69 -6.87 1.26 9.39
N GLU A 70 -7.73 1.14 8.39
CA GLU A 70 -8.86 0.21 8.42
C GLU A 70 -8.38 -1.25 8.37
N ASN A 71 -7.46 -1.57 7.46
CA ASN A 71 -7.00 -2.94 7.21
C ASN A 71 -5.97 -3.44 8.23
N PHE A 72 -5.09 -2.57 8.74
CA PHE A 72 -3.97 -2.98 9.58
C PHE A 72 -3.92 -2.32 10.95
N LYS A 73 -4.88 -1.44 11.27
CA LYS A 73 -4.97 -0.75 12.58
C LYS A 73 -3.72 0.08 12.92
N VAL A 74 -3.07 0.63 11.89
CA VAL A 74 -1.92 1.54 12.02
C VAL A 74 -2.32 2.96 11.63
N ASP A 75 -1.80 3.97 12.31
CA ASP A 75 -2.06 5.38 11.99
C ASP A 75 -0.80 6.04 11.42
N LEU A 76 -0.49 5.70 10.17
CA LEU A 76 0.78 6.07 9.53
C LEU A 76 0.90 7.57 9.28
N GLN A 77 -0.23 8.25 9.05
CA GLN A 77 -0.25 9.71 8.98
C GLN A 77 0.23 10.31 10.30
N LYS A 78 -0.36 9.85 11.42
CA LYS A 78 0.02 10.30 12.75
C LYS A 78 1.47 9.95 13.08
N ASP A 79 1.94 8.75 12.74
CA ASP A 79 3.35 8.34 12.94
C ASP A 79 4.32 9.28 12.22
N ILE A 80 3.98 9.76 11.02
CA ILE A 80 4.80 10.73 10.28
C ILE A 80 4.72 12.12 10.92
N GLU A 81 3.53 12.58 11.30
CA GLU A 81 3.36 13.88 11.97
C GLU A 81 4.13 13.95 13.31
N GLU A 82 4.12 12.87 14.09
CA GLU A 82 4.89 12.76 15.34
C GLU A 82 6.39 12.71 15.08
N ALA A 83 6.82 11.98 14.04
CA ALA A 83 8.22 11.98 13.62
C ALA A 83 8.70 13.37 13.22
N ILE A 84 7.89 14.14 12.48
CA ILE A 84 8.21 15.52 12.10
C ILE A 84 8.38 16.41 13.33
N LYS A 85 7.50 16.28 14.33
CA LYS A 85 7.59 17.02 15.60
C LYS A 85 8.86 16.71 16.39
N SER A 86 9.39 15.50 16.28
CA SER A 86 10.66 15.13 16.93
C SER A 86 11.86 15.89 16.34
N GLY A 87 11.77 16.34 15.09
CA GLY A 87 12.86 16.96 14.34
C GLY A 87 13.96 16.01 13.90
N ASP A 88 13.94 14.74 14.34
CA ASP A 88 14.94 13.74 14.01
C ASP A 88 14.73 13.19 12.60
N GLN A 89 15.71 13.49 11.73
CA GLN A 89 15.71 13.05 10.33
C GLN A 89 15.60 11.53 10.19
N ALA A 90 16.26 10.76 11.04
CA ALA A 90 16.24 9.30 10.96
C ALA A 90 14.85 8.75 11.29
N ILE A 91 14.18 9.33 12.30
CA ILE A 91 12.81 8.96 12.68
C ILE A 91 11.84 9.31 11.54
N VAL A 92 11.93 10.52 10.97
CA VAL A 92 11.07 10.94 9.84
C VAL A 92 11.25 10.00 8.63
N VAL A 93 12.50 9.73 8.24
CA VAL A 93 12.79 8.82 7.13
C VAL A 93 12.26 7.40 7.43
N SER A 94 12.40 6.92 8.67
CA SER A 94 11.88 5.61 9.07
C SER A 94 10.35 5.55 8.98
N SER A 95 9.63 6.55 9.49
CA SER A 95 8.17 6.61 9.41
C SER A 95 7.66 6.64 7.97
N ILE A 96 8.35 7.35 7.07
CA ILE A 96 7.98 7.36 5.64
C ILE A 96 8.22 5.98 5.01
N ARG A 97 9.37 5.34 5.29
CA ARG A 97 9.63 3.97 4.79
C ARG A 97 8.62 2.95 5.30
N LYS A 98 8.20 3.08 6.56
CA LYS A 98 7.13 2.28 7.15
C LYS A 98 5.82 2.48 6.39
N ALA A 99 5.44 3.72 6.05
CA ALA A 99 4.26 3.97 5.23
C ALA A 99 4.33 3.29 3.86
N ILE A 100 5.46 3.40 3.14
CA ILE A 100 5.65 2.72 1.85
C ILE A 100 5.51 1.19 1.99
N PHE A 101 6.06 0.60 3.06
CA PHE A 101 5.92 -0.82 3.34
C PHE A 101 4.45 -1.23 3.54
N TYR A 102 3.67 -0.43 4.28
CA TYR A 102 2.26 -0.70 4.49
C TYR A 102 1.43 -0.51 3.22
N ASP A 103 1.81 0.38 2.31
CA ASP A 103 1.11 0.54 1.03
C ASP A 103 1.29 -0.70 0.14
N ILE A 104 2.50 -1.26 0.08
CA ILE A 104 2.77 -2.57 -0.55
C ILE A 104 1.89 -3.66 0.06
N LYS A 105 1.81 -3.69 1.40
CA LYS A 105 0.99 -4.67 2.13
C LYS A 105 -0.50 -4.49 1.83
N ASP A 106 -0.99 -3.26 1.74
CA ASP A 106 -2.38 -2.95 1.40
C ASP A 106 -2.71 -3.35 -0.04
N ILE A 107 -1.79 -3.12 -0.98
CA ILE A 107 -1.93 -3.59 -2.36
C ILE A 107 -2.03 -5.12 -2.41
N PHE A 108 -1.17 -5.85 -1.69
CA PHE A 108 -1.26 -7.31 -1.65
C PHE A 108 -2.53 -7.82 -0.97
N HIS A 109 -3.00 -7.13 0.07
CA HIS A 109 -4.30 -7.40 0.67
C HIS A 109 -5.45 -7.19 -0.32
N ALA A 110 -5.42 -6.12 -1.12
CA ALA A 110 -6.40 -5.87 -2.17
C ALA A 110 -6.38 -6.97 -3.25
N VAL A 111 -5.20 -7.40 -3.70
CA VAL A 111 -5.03 -8.51 -4.65
C VAL A 111 -5.65 -9.79 -4.10
N ASN A 112 -5.36 -10.16 -2.85
CA ASN A 112 -5.93 -11.35 -2.21
C ASN A 112 -7.45 -11.38 -2.20
N ASN A 113 -8.08 -10.22 -1.97
CA ASN A 113 -9.52 -10.11 -1.79
C ASN A 113 -10.30 -9.96 -3.11
N GLN A 114 -9.64 -9.48 -4.17
CA GLN A 114 -10.30 -9.12 -5.43
C GLN A 114 -9.76 -9.86 -6.66
N PHE A 115 -8.84 -10.81 -6.49
CA PHE A 115 -8.19 -11.52 -7.60
C PHE A 115 -9.18 -12.09 -8.63
N ASP A 116 -10.28 -12.68 -8.16
CA ASP A 116 -11.30 -13.30 -9.02
C ASP A 116 -12.39 -12.31 -9.49
N ASN A 117 -12.46 -11.12 -8.87
CA ASN A 117 -13.48 -10.11 -9.14
C ASN A 117 -13.00 -8.99 -10.06
N GLU A 118 -11.68 -8.84 -10.22
CA GLU A 118 -11.07 -7.77 -10.99
C GLU A 118 -10.43 -8.30 -12.28
N PRO A 119 -10.46 -7.53 -13.37
CA PRO A 119 -9.70 -7.84 -14.56
C PRO A 119 -8.22 -8.06 -14.26
N ARG A 120 -7.63 -9.09 -14.87
CA ARG A 120 -6.22 -9.46 -14.65
C ARG A 120 -5.24 -8.32 -14.92
N ASN A 121 -5.54 -7.43 -15.88
CA ASN A 121 -4.76 -6.22 -16.14
C ASN A 121 -4.82 -5.19 -15.00
N THR A 122 -5.96 -5.07 -14.31
CA THR A 122 -6.11 -4.25 -13.11
C THR A 122 -5.24 -4.78 -11.98
N VAL A 123 -5.35 -6.08 -11.68
CA VAL A 123 -4.51 -6.76 -10.67
C VAL A 123 -3.02 -6.61 -11.01
N THR A 124 -2.65 -6.81 -12.27
CA THR A 124 -1.27 -6.63 -12.75
C THR A 124 -0.78 -5.20 -12.54
N SER A 125 -1.64 -4.21 -12.74
CA SER A 125 -1.30 -2.79 -12.54
C SER A 125 -1.05 -2.48 -11.06
N TRP A 126 -1.85 -3.04 -10.15
CA TRP A 126 -1.61 -2.92 -8.71
C TRP A 126 -0.27 -3.56 -8.30
N LEU A 127 0.02 -4.76 -8.79
CA LEU A 127 1.30 -5.43 -8.52
C LEU A 127 2.51 -4.65 -9.05
N LYS A 128 2.34 -3.94 -10.19
CA LYS A 128 3.36 -3.01 -10.69
C LYS A 128 3.54 -1.80 -9.77
N MET A 129 2.47 -1.24 -9.20
CA MET A 129 2.57 -0.16 -8.21
C MET A 129 3.35 -0.62 -6.98
N ALA A 130 3.01 -1.78 -6.40
CA ALA A 130 3.74 -2.36 -5.27
C ALA A 130 5.24 -2.59 -5.58
N ASN A 131 5.56 -3.03 -6.81
CA ASN A 131 6.96 -3.16 -7.24
C ASN A 131 7.67 -1.80 -7.30
N LEU A 132 7.01 -0.75 -7.79
CA LEU A 132 7.57 0.60 -7.82
C LEU A 132 7.83 1.13 -6.40
N ASP A 133 6.89 0.94 -5.48
CA ASP A 133 7.05 1.30 -4.07
C ASP A 133 8.23 0.55 -3.43
N TYR A 134 8.38 -0.75 -3.74
CA TYR A 134 9.55 -1.51 -3.33
C TYR A 134 10.84 -0.94 -3.94
N LYS A 135 10.86 -0.50 -5.21
CA LYS A 135 12.06 0.09 -5.80
C LYS A 135 12.54 1.34 -5.05
N ILE A 136 11.64 2.12 -4.45
CA ILE A 136 12.00 3.22 -3.53
C ILE A 136 12.71 2.68 -2.28
N LEU A 137 12.22 1.58 -1.69
CA LEU A 137 12.80 0.97 -0.50
C LEU A 137 14.10 0.20 -0.78
N SER A 138 14.29 -0.27 -2.02
CA SER A 138 15.35 -1.19 -2.41
C SER A 138 16.77 -0.71 -2.07
N PRO A 139 17.16 0.57 -2.20
CA PRO A 139 18.51 1.00 -1.82
C PRO A 139 18.75 0.89 -0.32
N TYR A 140 17.73 1.13 0.50
CA TYR A 140 17.82 0.97 1.95
C TYR A 140 17.87 -0.51 2.35
N ILE A 141 16.98 -1.33 1.78
CA ILE A 141 16.97 -2.78 2.02
C ILE A 141 18.30 -3.41 1.61
N LYS A 142 18.85 -3.05 0.45
CA LYS A 142 20.13 -3.56 -0.05
C LYS A 142 21.32 -3.25 0.87
N ARG A 143 21.29 -2.10 1.57
CA ARG A 143 22.31 -1.76 2.57
C ARG A 143 22.23 -2.66 3.80
N ASN A 144 21.04 -3.13 4.16
CA ASN A 144 20.83 -4.00 5.32
C ASN A 144 20.99 -5.49 4.98
N SER A 145 20.56 -5.90 3.79
CA SER A 145 20.59 -7.29 3.31
C SER A 145 20.61 -7.33 1.78
N LEU A 146 21.80 -7.51 1.21
CA LEU A 146 21.97 -7.66 -0.25
C LEU A 146 21.18 -8.86 -0.78
N ASP A 147 21.21 -9.98 -0.05
CA ASP A 147 20.51 -11.20 -0.47
C ASP A 147 19.00 -11.08 -0.30
N GLY A 148 18.52 -10.39 0.75
CA GLY A 148 17.11 -10.07 0.91
C GLY A 148 16.59 -9.24 -0.26
N SER A 149 17.32 -8.18 -0.64
CA SER A 149 16.97 -7.38 -1.83
C SER A 149 16.91 -8.21 -3.12
N LYS A 150 17.88 -9.11 -3.35
CA LYS A 150 17.86 -9.99 -4.53
C LYS A 150 16.66 -10.95 -4.52
N ARG A 151 16.30 -11.49 -3.36
CA ARG A 151 15.13 -12.38 -3.24
C ARG A 151 13.83 -11.63 -3.49
N ILE A 152 13.70 -10.42 -2.96
CA ILE A 152 12.53 -9.56 -3.24
C ILE A 152 12.45 -9.23 -4.73
N ASP A 153 13.56 -8.83 -5.37
CA ASP A 153 13.62 -8.58 -6.82
C ASP A 153 13.15 -9.82 -7.62
N ALA A 154 13.69 -10.99 -7.30
CA ALA A 154 13.33 -12.24 -7.96
C ALA A 154 11.85 -12.60 -7.76
N ASN A 155 11.33 -12.39 -6.55
CA ASN A 155 9.92 -12.64 -6.24
C ASN A 155 8.98 -11.68 -6.98
N PHE A 156 9.30 -10.39 -7.10
CA PHE A 156 8.53 -9.46 -7.92
C PHE A 156 8.58 -9.84 -9.41
N THR A 157 9.73 -10.27 -9.94
CA THR A 157 9.83 -10.78 -11.30
C THR A 157 8.94 -12.02 -11.50
N ARG A 158 8.99 -12.98 -10.56
CA ARG A 158 8.14 -14.18 -10.58
C ARG A 158 6.65 -13.80 -10.52
N LEU A 159 6.28 -12.92 -9.59
CA LEU A 159 4.91 -12.44 -9.38
C LEU A 159 4.32 -11.83 -10.66
N LEU A 160 5.04 -10.89 -11.28
CA LEU A 160 4.61 -10.25 -12.51
C LEU A 160 4.60 -11.21 -13.71
N GLY A 161 5.54 -12.17 -13.76
CA GLY A 161 5.55 -13.23 -14.77
C GLY A 161 4.36 -14.18 -14.64
N SER A 162 3.96 -14.55 -13.41
CA SER A 162 2.77 -15.36 -13.14
C SER A 162 1.51 -14.66 -13.64
N MET A 163 1.43 -13.33 -13.58
CA MET A 163 0.27 -12.61 -14.13
C MET A 163 0.14 -12.75 -15.66
N SER A 164 1.22 -13.02 -16.39
CA SER A 164 1.18 -13.27 -17.84
C SER A 164 0.80 -14.71 -18.21
N ASN A 165 0.78 -15.65 -17.26
CA ASN A 165 0.43 -17.05 -17.49
C ASN A 165 -1.04 -17.31 -17.13
N GLU A 166 -1.82 -17.81 -18.10
CA GLU A 166 -3.24 -18.15 -17.92
C GLU A 166 -3.48 -19.22 -16.84
N LYS A 167 -2.49 -20.05 -16.53
CA LYS A 167 -2.59 -21.12 -15.52
C LYS A 167 -2.29 -20.69 -14.08
N SER A 168 -1.87 -19.45 -13.86
CA SER A 168 -1.53 -18.98 -12.51
C SER A 168 -2.76 -18.94 -11.63
N ASN A 169 -2.65 -19.50 -10.43
CA ASN A 169 -3.72 -19.51 -9.43
C ASN A 169 -3.37 -18.59 -8.25
N LEU A 170 -4.41 -18.20 -7.50
CA LEU A 170 -4.29 -17.30 -6.36
C LEU A 170 -3.37 -17.84 -5.27
N GLN A 171 -3.32 -19.16 -5.03
CA GLN A 171 -2.47 -19.74 -3.98
C GLN A 171 -0.98 -19.50 -4.25
N GLU A 172 -0.53 -19.67 -5.49
CA GLU A 172 0.84 -19.39 -5.88
C GLU A 172 1.17 -17.90 -5.72
N ILE A 173 0.29 -17.03 -6.21
CA ILE A 173 0.43 -15.58 -6.12
C ILE A 173 0.53 -15.14 -4.65
N ASN A 174 -0.33 -15.67 -3.78
CA ASN A 174 -0.35 -15.36 -2.35
C ASN A 174 0.93 -15.81 -1.68
N LYS A 175 1.46 -16.98 -2.04
CA LYS A 175 2.74 -17.45 -1.53
C LYS A 175 3.86 -16.47 -1.90
N ILE A 176 3.92 -16.03 -3.16
CA ILE A 176 4.94 -15.09 -3.62
C ILE A 176 4.81 -13.73 -2.89
N MET A 177 3.58 -13.22 -2.73
CA MET A 177 3.33 -11.98 -2.00
C MET A 177 3.74 -12.06 -0.54
N ASN A 178 3.44 -13.17 0.14
CA ASN A 178 3.87 -13.39 1.53
C ASN A 178 5.39 -13.49 1.64
N ASP A 179 6.05 -14.22 0.72
CA ASP A 179 7.52 -14.28 0.68
C ASP A 179 8.14 -12.86 0.54
N ILE A 180 7.51 -11.96 -0.23
CA ILE A 180 7.95 -10.56 -0.35
C ILE A 180 7.76 -9.81 0.96
N ILE A 181 6.60 -9.92 1.62
CA ILE A 181 6.32 -9.22 2.88
C ILE A 181 7.28 -9.66 3.99
N ASP A 182 7.56 -10.96 4.10
CA ASP A 182 8.46 -11.50 5.12
C ASP A 182 9.91 -11.02 4.91
N GLU A 183 10.38 -10.97 3.66
CA GLU A 183 11.69 -10.43 3.32
C GLU A 183 11.77 -8.91 3.55
N LEU A 184 10.70 -8.17 3.22
CA LEU A 184 10.62 -6.73 3.49
C LEU A 184 10.67 -6.45 5.00
N ALA A 185 9.91 -7.18 5.80
CA ALA A 185 9.88 -7.01 7.25
C ALA A 185 11.24 -7.34 7.89
N SER A 186 11.87 -8.44 7.48
CA SER A 186 13.16 -8.88 8.03
C SER A 186 14.33 -7.99 7.62
N ALA A 187 14.39 -7.55 6.36
CA ALA A 187 15.49 -6.73 5.85
C ALA A 187 15.29 -5.21 6.09
N GLY A 188 14.04 -4.76 6.16
CA GLY A 188 13.69 -3.35 6.32
C GLY A 188 13.79 -2.85 7.76
N LYS A 189 13.42 -3.66 8.75
CA LYS A 189 13.29 -3.24 10.15
C LYS A 189 12.48 -1.93 10.29
N PHE A 190 11.32 -1.90 9.62
CA PHE A 190 10.43 -0.74 9.55
C PHE A 190 9.58 -0.56 10.80
#